data_AF-A0A7J4N1T3-F1
#
_entry.id   AF-A0A7J4N1T3-F1
#
_cell.length_a   1.000
_cell.length_b   1.000
_cell.length_c   1.000
_cell.angle_alpha   90.00
_cell.angle_beta   90.00
_cell.angle_gamma   90.00
#
_symmetry.space_group_name_H-M   'P 1'
#
loop_
_entity.id
_entity.type
_entity.pdbx_description
1 polymer ?
#
loop_
_entity_poly.entity_id
_entity_poly.type
_entity_poly.pdbx_seq_one_letter_code
_entity_poly.pdbx_strand_id
1 'polypeptide(L)'
;MRKMERKAISPIIATVILISLVVTLSIVVWIFLGGFIKELVIKQEKSVEAVCLDEVEISASVEDLSFDQVIVSNDGDAPIAGVNIAVKASGGEGKLKFYNCPLESGAASTEICAFTTGEDFGIDLIQNCEKVTITPVLLGKGQKSGRHQRSSCDVKAKSFDC
;
A
#
# COMPACT_ATOMS: atom_id res chain seq x y z
N MET A 1 -50.15 55.59 17.66
CA MET A 1 -49.43 54.30 17.60
C MET A 1 -49.52 53.74 16.18
N ARG A 2 -48.41 53.61 15.44
CA ARG A 2 -48.41 53.01 14.09
C ARG A 2 -48.58 51.50 14.21
N LYS A 3 -49.69 50.96 13.69
CA LYS A 3 -49.89 49.51 13.53
C LYS A 3 -48.88 49.00 12.50
N MET A 4 -47.93 48.17 12.91
CA MET A 4 -47.07 47.43 12.00
C MET A 4 -47.88 46.27 11.43
N GLU A 5 -48.14 46.30 10.13
CA GLU A 5 -48.79 45.20 9.42
C GLU A 5 -47.85 44.00 9.40
N ARG A 6 -48.25 42.91 10.07
CA ARG A 6 -47.50 41.66 10.07
C ARG A 6 -47.77 40.97 8.73
N LYS A 7 -46.78 40.96 7.84
CA LYS A 7 -46.82 40.16 6.61
C LYS A 7 -46.85 38.67 7.02
N ALA A 8 -47.96 38.01 6.76
CA ALA A 8 -48.07 36.57 6.92
C ALA A 8 -47.17 35.91 5.87
N ILE A 9 -46.20 35.12 6.34
CA ILE A 9 -45.36 34.30 5.46
C ILE A 9 -46.27 33.23 4.87
N SER A 10 -46.30 33.14 3.54
CA SER A 10 -47.13 32.16 2.86
C SER A 10 -46.67 30.75 3.24
N PRO A 11 -47.58 29.84 3.64
CA PRO A 11 -47.25 28.47 4.05
C PRO A 11 -46.41 27.69 3.02
N ILE A 12 -46.58 28.02 1.74
CA ILE A 12 -45.89 27.39 0.63
C ILE A 12 -44.39 27.76 0.61
N ILE A 13 -44.04 28.98 0.99
CA ILE A 13 -42.64 29.43 0.97
C ILE A 13 -41.85 28.70 2.06
N ALA A 14 -42.49 28.46 3.21
CA ALA A 14 -41.87 27.74 4.32
C ALA A 14 -41.50 26.29 3.96
N THR A 15 -42.36 25.60 3.19
CA THR A 15 -42.10 24.20 2.82
C THR A 15 -40.98 24.08 1.78
N VAL A 16 -40.89 25.01 0.82
CA VAL A 16 -39.80 25.02 -0.17
C VAL A 16 -38.45 25.22 0.50
N ILE A 17 -38.37 26.16 1.45
CA ILE A 17 -37.14 26.41 2.22
C ILE A 17 -36.75 25.17 3.03
N LEU A 18 -37.72 24.52 3.66
CA LEU A 18 -37.48 23.31 4.45
C LEU A 18 -36.94 22.16 3.58
N ILE A 19 -37.54 21.90 2.42
CA ILE A 19 -37.11 20.82 1.51
C ILE A 19 -35.71 21.10 0.97
N SER A 20 -35.43 22.33 0.53
CA SER A 20 -34.12 22.75 0.04
C SER A 20 -33.01 22.49 1.06
N LEU A 21 -33.27 22.81 2.33
CA LEU A 21 -32.30 22.62 3.41
C LEU A 21 -32.01 21.14 3.67
N VAL A 22 -33.05 20.29 3.68
CA VAL A 22 -32.90 18.85 3.86
C VAL A 22 -32.06 18.24 2.73
N VAL A 23 -32.35 18.57 1.47
CA VAL A 23 -31.58 18.07 0.31
C VAL A 23 -30.11 18.46 0.40
N THR A 24 -29.83 19.71 0.77
CA THR A 24 -28.46 20.21 0.91
C THR A 24 -27.69 19.46 1.99
N LEU A 25 -28.31 19.24 3.16
CA LEU A 25 -27.70 18.47 4.24
C LEU A 25 -27.45 17.01 3.85
N SER A 26 -28.39 16.38 3.13
CA SER A 26 -28.22 15.00 2.66
C SER A 26 -27.02 14.84 1.73
N ILE A 27 -26.77 15.80 0.84
CA ILE A 27 -25.61 15.78 -0.06
C ILE A 27 -24.29 15.91 0.73
N VAL A 28 -24.24 16.82 1.70
CA VAL A 28 -23.05 16.99 2.55
C VAL A 28 -22.74 15.69 3.29
N VAL A 29 -23.75 15.09 3.94
CA VAL A 29 -23.60 13.82 4.64
C VAL A 29 -23.14 12.70 3.69
N TRP A 30 -23.70 12.61 2.48
CA TRP A 30 -23.28 11.62 1.48
C TRP A 30 -21.80 11.75 1.11
N ILE A 31 -21.32 12.97 0.86
CA ILE A 31 -19.92 13.22 0.51
C ILE A 31 -18.99 12.78 1.65
N PHE A 32 -19.37 13.04 2.91
CA PHE A 32 -18.63 12.55 4.07
C PHE A 32 -18.64 11.01 4.15
N LEU A 33 -19.77 10.35 3.91
CA LEU A 33 -19.81 8.88 3.88
C LEU A 33 -18.88 8.28 2.82
N GLY A 34 -18.72 8.91 1.66
CA GLY A 34 -17.78 8.46 0.63
C GLY A 34 -16.31 8.68 0.99
N GLY A 35 -16.00 9.73 1.76
CA GLY A 35 -14.64 10.09 2.17
C GLY A 35 -14.03 9.18 3.24
N PHE A 36 -14.86 8.58 4.10
CA PHE A 36 -14.39 7.68 5.18
C PHE A 36 -14.16 6.22 4.73
N ILE A 37 -14.23 5.92 3.43
CA ILE A 37 -14.10 4.55 2.86
C ILE A 37 -12.84 4.43 1.99
N LYS A 38 -11.74 5.09 2.38
CA LYS A 38 -10.41 4.63 1.98
C LYS A 38 -9.82 3.90 3.18
N GLU A 39 -9.74 2.59 3.05
CA GLU A 39 -9.33 1.67 4.12
C GLU A 39 -7.86 1.93 4.45
N LEU A 40 -7.60 2.60 5.59
CA LEU A 40 -6.25 2.76 6.11
C LEU A 40 -5.79 1.38 6.60
N VAL A 41 -4.79 0.82 5.92
CA VAL A 41 -4.05 -0.31 6.47
C VAL A 41 -3.14 0.28 7.55
N ILE A 42 -3.34 -0.14 8.80
CA ILE A 42 -2.62 0.40 9.95
C ILE A 42 -1.76 -0.72 10.53
N LYS A 43 -0.48 -0.43 10.74
CA LYS A 43 0.45 -1.28 11.50
C LYS A 43 0.97 -0.38 12.63
N GLN A 44 0.74 -0.80 13.88
CA GLN A 44 1.18 -0.06 15.08
C GLN A 44 0.67 1.41 15.15
N GLU A 45 -0.64 1.63 14.94
CA GLU A 45 -1.29 2.96 14.98
C GLU A 45 -0.83 3.98 13.91
N LYS A 46 0.15 3.64 13.07
CA LYS A 46 0.60 4.44 11.91
C LYS A 46 0.08 3.84 10.59
N SER A 47 -0.13 4.70 9.60
CA SER A 47 -0.45 4.28 8.23
C SER A 47 0.70 3.44 7.67
N VAL A 48 0.39 2.37 6.93
CA VAL A 48 1.43 1.54 6.31
C VAL A 48 2.36 2.36 5.42
N GLU A 49 1.87 3.40 4.72
CA GLU A 49 2.75 4.26 3.94
C GLU A 49 3.80 5.00 4.79
N ALA A 50 3.45 5.40 6.02
CA ALA A 50 4.38 6.08 6.92
C ALA A 50 5.43 5.11 7.45
N VAL A 51 5.01 3.90 7.84
CA VAL A 51 5.95 2.84 8.27
C VAL A 51 6.90 2.44 7.14
N CYS A 52 6.40 2.33 5.90
CA CYS A 52 7.24 2.06 4.73
C CYS A 52 8.30 3.14 4.49
N LEU A 53 8.00 4.42 4.77
CA LEU A 53 8.93 5.52 4.56
C LEU A 53 9.97 5.63 5.68
N ASP A 54 9.50 5.55 6.92
CA ASP A 54 10.28 5.93 8.10
C ASP A 54 11.01 4.75 8.75
N GLU A 55 10.46 3.54 8.68
CA GLU A 55 10.91 2.40 9.50
C GLU A 55 11.34 1.18 8.67
N VAL A 56 11.08 1.17 7.35
CA VAL A 56 11.53 0.11 6.45
C VAL A 56 12.80 0.53 5.72
N GLU A 57 13.84 -0.26 5.91
CA GLU A 57 15.08 -0.20 5.16
C GLU A 57 15.51 -1.61 4.79
N ILE A 58 15.72 -1.85 3.50
CA ILE A 58 16.17 -3.14 2.99
C ILE A 58 17.47 -2.98 2.23
N SER A 59 18.38 -3.92 2.47
CA SER A 59 19.52 -4.16 1.61
C SER A 59 19.30 -5.46 0.87
N ALA A 60 19.61 -5.44 -0.42
CA ALA A 60 19.61 -6.64 -1.22
C ALA A 60 20.95 -6.74 -1.95
N SER A 61 21.50 -7.94 -1.99
CA SER A 61 22.72 -8.27 -2.72
C SER A 61 22.48 -9.52 -3.52
N VAL A 62 23.12 -9.61 -4.67
CA VAL A 62 23.07 -10.79 -5.54
C VAL A 62 24.48 -11.35 -5.56
N GLU A 63 24.66 -12.57 -5.08
CA GLU A 63 26.01 -13.15 -4.95
C GLU A 63 26.59 -13.64 -6.29
N ASP A 64 25.74 -13.88 -7.30
CA ASP A 64 26.17 -14.34 -8.61
C ASP A 64 25.45 -13.65 -9.77
N LEU A 65 26.17 -13.47 -10.88
CA LEU A 65 25.64 -12.99 -12.18
C LEU A 65 24.52 -13.90 -12.73
N SER A 66 24.38 -15.10 -12.18
CA SER A 66 23.35 -16.08 -12.50
C SER A 66 22.01 -15.81 -11.80
N PHE A 67 21.94 -14.83 -10.90
CA PHE A 67 20.78 -14.55 -10.03
C PHE A 67 20.24 -15.76 -9.27
N ASP A 68 21.09 -16.78 -9.06
CA ASP A 68 20.67 -18.05 -8.46
C ASP A 68 20.36 -17.88 -6.97
N GLN A 69 21.01 -16.90 -6.33
CA GLN A 69 20.75 -16.51 -4.96
C GLN A 69 20.74 -14.98 -4.86
N VAL A 70 19.59 -14.47 -4.47
CA VAL A 70 19.46 -13.08 -4.03
C VAL A 70 19.31 -13.12 -2.52
N ILE A 71 20.07 -12.28 -1.83
CA ILE A 71 20.08 -12.15 -0.39
C ILE A 71 19.40 -10.84 -0.06
N VAL A 72 18.33 -10.90 0.73
CA VAL A 72 17.64 -9.72 1.25
C VAL A 72 17.80 -9.68 2.77
N SER A 73 18.24 -8.55 3.29
CA SER A 73 18.30 -8.25 4.73
C SER A 73 17.37 -7.08 5.08
N ASN A 74 16.83 -7.13 6.31
CA ASN A 74 16.06 -6.04 6.88
C ASN A 74 16.99 -5.21 7.78
N ASP A 75 17.37 -4.02 7.31
CA ASP A 75 18.16 -3.08 8.10
C ASP A 75 17.28 -2.09 8.86
N GLY A 76 15.96 -2.11 8.60
CA GLY A 76 14.98 -1.24 9.23
C GLY A 76 14.45 -1.76 10.55
N ASP A 77 13.73 -0.88 11.24
CA ASP A 77 13.11 -1.13 12.54
C ASP A 77 11.71 -1.79 12.44
N ALA A 78 11.18 -1.95 11.23
CA ALA A 78 9.89 -2.60 10.98
C ALA A 78 10.06 -4.05 10.47
N PRO A 79 9.35 -5.05 11.03
CA PRO A 79 9.42 -6.42 10.55
C PRO A 79 8.72 -6.56 9.19
N ILE A 80 9.35 -7.27 8.26
CA ILE A 80 8.88 -7.50 6.90
C ILE A 80 8.27 -8.89 6.82
N ALA A 81 7.15 -9.04 6.12
CA ALA A 81 6.47 -10.33 6.02
C ALA A 81 6.93 -11.17 4.83
N GLY A 82 7.50 -10.51 3.83
CA GLY A 82 7.97 -11.13 2.61
C GLY A 82 8.41 -10.06 1.61
N VAL A 83 8.81 -10.52 0.45
CA VAL A 83 9.29 -9.65 -0.64
C VAL A 83 8.57 -10.00 -1.94
N ASN A 84 8.20 -8.98 -2.69
CA ASN A 84 7.77 -9.11 -4.07
C ASN A 84 8.97 -8.92 -4.97
N ILE A 85 9.10 -9.81 -5.94
CA ILE A 85 10.22 -9.80 -6.88
C ILE A 85 9.66 -9.74 -8.26
N ALA A 86 9.98 -8.66 -8.95
CA ALA A 86 9.63 -8.43 -10.33
C ALA A 86 10.88 -8.53 -11.18
N VAL A 87 10.89 -9.48 -12.12
CA VAL A 87 11.95 -9.62 -13.12
C VAL A 87 11.41 -9.15 -14.45
N LYS A 88 12.07 -8.16 -15.05
CA LYS A 88 11.76 -7.63 -16.38
C LYS A 88 12.80 -8.15 -17.36
N ALA A 89 12.34 -8.87 -18.37
CA ALA A 89 13.19 -9.36 -19.46
C ALA A 89 13.20 -8.36 -20.64
N SER A 90 14.30 -8.35 -21.38
CA SER A 90 14.49 -7.54 -22.57
C SER A 90 13.45 -7.91 -23.64
N GLY A 91 12.47 -7.03 -23.84
CA GLY A 91 11.43 -7.20 -24.87
C GLY A 91 10.24 -8.10 -24.50
N GLY A 92 10.10 -8.50 -23.23
CA GLY A 92 8.99 -9.37 -22.76
C GLY A 92 8.18 -8.80 -21.59
N GLU A 93 7.09 -9.50 -21.23
CA GLU A 93 6.31 -9.20 -20.02
C GLU A 93 7.11 -9.58 -18.77
N GLY A 94 7.20 -8.66 -17.81
CA GLY A 94 7.85 -8.93 -16.53
C GLY A 94 7.02 -9.88 -15.67
N LYS A 95 7.69 -10.80 -14.97
CA LYS A 95 7.04 -11.70 -14.01
C LYS A 95 7.18 -11.14 -12.60
N LEU A 96 6.09 -11.12 -11.85
CA LEU A 96 6.06 -10.76 -10.43
C LEU A 96 5.71 -11.98 -9.59
N LYS A 97 6.52 -12.27 -8.58
CA LYS A 97 6.25 -13.33 -7.61
C LYS A 97 6.45 -12.84 -6.18
N PHE A 98 5.56 -13.26 -5.29
CA PHE A 98 5.66 -13.01 -3.86
C PHE A 98 6.37 -14.17 -3.17
N TYR A 99 7.38 -13.85 -2.37
CA TYR A 99 8.08 -14.79 -1.51
C TYR A 99 7.70 -14.52 -0.06
N ASN A 100 7.15 -15.55 0.60
CA ASN A 100 6.84 -15.51 2.02
C ASN A 100 8.13 -15.74 2.81
N CYS A 101 8.82 -14.66 3.14
CA CYS A 101 10.05 -14.69 3.90
C CYS A 101 9.96 -13.61 4.98
N PRO A 102 9.48 -13.97 6.18
CA PRO A 102 9.42 -13.03 7.29
C PRO A 102 10.85 -12.66 7.68
N LEU A 103 11.11 -11.36 7.81
CA LEU A 103 12.35 -10.79 8.32
C LEU A 103 12.01 -9.99 9.56
N GLU A 104 12.62 -10.34 10.69
CA GLU A 104 12.48 -9.56 11.92
C GLU A 104 13.12 -8.17 11.79
N SER A 105 12.72 -7.24 12.67
CA SER A 105 13.26 -5.87 12.69
C SER A 105 14.69 -5.83 13.24
N GLY A 106 15.54 -4.98 12.66
CA GLY A 106 16.87 -4.63 13.13
C GLY A 106 18.01 -5.20 12.29
N ALA A 107 19.08 -4.41 12.15
CA ALA A 107 20.28 -4.64 11.33
C ALA A 107 21.10 -5.92 11.62
N ALA A 108 20.61 -6.82 12.49
CA ALA A 108 21.26 -8.06 12.87
C ALA A 108 20.44 -9.31 12.53
N SER A 109 19.30 -9.19 11.83
CA SER A 109 18.63 -10.37 11.28
C SER A 109 19.50 -10.94 10.16
N THR A 110 20.36 -11.91 10.48
CA THR A 110 20.99 -12.82 9.51
C THR A 110 19.98 -13.75 8.84
N GLU A 111 18.70 -13.37 8.82
CA GLU A 111 17.65 -14.07 8.12
C GLU A 111 17.80 -13.72 6.64
N ILE A 112 18.36 -14.68 5.90
CA ILE A 112 18.64 -14.54 4.48
C ILE A 112 17.48 -15.18 3.72
N CYS A 113 16.72 -14.37 3.01
CA CYS A 113 15.75 -14.87 2.04
C CYS A 113 16.46 -15.30 0.76
N ALA A 114 16.99 -16.52 0.74
CA ALA A 114 17.54 -17.11 -0.49
C ALA A 114 16.42 -17.72 -1.34
N PHE A 115 16.38 -17.38 -2.63
CA PHE A 115 15.48 -18.02 -3.58
C PHE A 115 16.18 -18.26 -4.91
N THR A 116 15.92 -19.43 -5.46
CA THR A 116 16.44 -19.91 -6.74
C THR A 116 15.53 -19.38 -7.85
N THR A 117 16.01 -18.38 -8.58
CA THR A 117 15.22 -17.71 -9.63
C THR A 117 14.89 -18.65 -10.79
N GLY A 118 15.73 -19.67 -11.05
CA GLY A 118 15.62 -20.57 -12.20
C GLY A 118 14.34 -21.41 -12.26
N GLU A 119 13.87 -21.94 -11.12
CA GLU A 119 12.64 -22.76 -11.06
C GLU A 119 11.37 -21.89 -11.10
N ASP A 120 11.45 -20.68 -10.55
CA ASP A 120 10.28 -19.85 -10.28
C ASP A 120 9.99 -18.80 -11.36
N PHE A 121 11.03 -18.23 -11.96
CA PHE A 121 10.91 -17.25 -13.04
C PHE A 121 11.19 -17.87 -14.41
N GLY A 122 11.90 -19.00 -14.43
CA GLY A 122 12.36 -19.68 -15.64
C GLY A 122 13.72 -19.14 -16.09
N ILE A 123 14.62 -20.07 -16.44
CA ILE A 123 16.01 -19.78 -16.83
C ILE A 123 16.11 -18.76 -17.98
N ASP A 124 15.22 -18.86 -18.97
CA ASP A 124 15.18 -17.94 -20.13
C ASP A 124 14.94 -16.47 -19.75
N LEU A 125 14.23 -16.24 -18.65
CA LEU A 125 13.84 -14.91 -18.18
C LEU A 125 14.97 -14.23 -17.41
N ILE A 126 15.85 -15.03 -16.81
CA ILE A 126 17.07 -14.57 -16.12
C ILE A 126 18.18 -14.30 -17.14
N GLN A 127 18.33 -15.15 -18.15
CA GLN A 127 19.34 -14.96 -19.20
C GLN A 127 19.11 -13.70 -20.04
N ASN A 128 17.85 -13.29 -20.21
CA ASN A 128 17.49 -12.06 -20.91
C ASN A 128 17.00 -10.97 -19.94
N CYS A 129 17.34 -11.07 -18.66
CA CYS A 129 16.94 -10.08 -17.68
C CYS A 129 17.52 -8.71 -18.05
N GLU A 130 16.70 -7.67 -17.92
CA GLU A 130 17.10 -6.26 -18.02
C GLU A 130 17.13 -5.64 -16.61
N LYS A 131 16.13 -5.98 -15.78
CA LYS A 131 15.97 -5.37 -14.46
C LYS A 131 15.27 -6.29 -13.49
N VAL A 132 15.83 -6.44 -12.29
CA VAL A 132 15.19 -7.08 -11.13
C VAL A 132 14.77 -5.98 -10.16
N THR A 133 13.54 -6.03 -9.66
CA THR A 133 13.03 -5.10 -8.64
C THR A 133 12.51 -5.91 -7.46
N ILE A 134 13.00 -5.59 -6.27
CA ILE A 134 12.66 -6.22 -5.00
C ILE A 134 11.90 -5.19 -4.16
N THR A 135 10.66 -5.51 -3.82
CA THR A 135 9.78 -4.63 -3.03
C THR A 135 9.42 -5.33 -1.72
N PRO A 136 9.70 -4.72 -0.55
CA PRO A 136 9.33 -5.32 0.72
C PRO A 136 7.81 -5.26 0.92
N VAL A 137 7.27 -6.28 1.58
CA VAL A 137 5.83 -6.42 1.85
C VAL A 137 5.61 -6.48 3.36
N LEU A 138 4.79 -5.57 3.86
CA LEU A 138 4.38 -5.55 5.25
C LEU A 138 3.04 -6.25 5.43
N LEU A 139 2.87 -6.92 6.57
CA LEU A 139 1.55 -7.32 7.06
C LEU A 139 0.98 -6.18 7.91
N GLY A 140 -0.07 -5.55 7.40
CA GLY A 140 -0.89 -4.62 8.17
C GLY A 140 -2.22 -5.26 8.55
N LYS A 141 -2.95 -4.64 9.47
CA LYS A 141 -4.35 -5.00 9.73
C LYS A 141 -5.25 -3.94 9.08
N GLY A 142 -6.22 -4.39 8.30
CA GLY A 142 -7.26 -3.50 7.78
C GLY A 142 -8.10 -3.00 8.95
N GLN A 143 -8.16 -1.68 9.15
CA GLN A 143 -8.81 -1.05 10.31
C GLN A 143 -10.30 -1.44 10.45
N LYS A 144 -10.98 -1.74 9.33
CA LYS A 144 -12.41 -2.07 9.30
C LYS A 144 -12.70 -3.56 9.37
N SER A 145 -11.88 -4.38 8.72
CA SER A 145 -12.12 -5.84 8.64
C SER A 145 -11.40 -6.63 9.73
N GLY A 146 -10.40 -6.04 10.40
CA GLY A 146 -9.50 -6.74 11.30
C GLY A 146 -8.64 -7.81 10.62
N ARG A 147 -8.78 -7.97 9.29
CA ARG A 147 -8.04 -8.97 8.52
C ARG A 147 -6.63 -8.47 8.26
N HIS A 148 -5.69 -9.41 8.30
CA HIS A 148 -4.33 -9.16 7.84
C HIS A 148 -4.36 -8.94 6.34
N GLN A 149 -3.89 -7.78 5.90
CA GLN A 149 -3.66 -7.47 4.49
C GLN A 149 -2.16 -7.29 4.27
N ARG A 150 -1.71 -7.76 3.10
CA ARG A 150 -0.35 -7.54 2.62
C ARG A 150 -0.32 -6.21 1.88
N SER A 151 0.65 -5.38 2.23
CA SER A 151 0.83 -4.07 1.62
C SER A 151 2.27 -3.94 1.14
N SER A 152 2.45 -3.68 -0.15
CA SER A 152 3.75 -3.49 -0.79
C SER A 152 4.29 -2.09 -0.48
N CYS A 153 5.56 -1.99 -0.11
CA CYS A 153 6.26 -0.72 0.08
C CYS A 153 7.04 -0.33 -1.19
N ASP A 154 6.33 0.09 -2.24
CA ASP A 154 6.96 0.40 -3.55
C ASP A 154 8.02 1.50 -3.47
N VAL A 155 7.91 2.40 -2.50
CA VAL A 155 8.84 3.54 -2.31
C VAL A 155 10.24 3.09 -1.89
N LYS A 156 10.36 1.92 -1.24
CA LYS A 156 11.64 1.35 -0.80
C LYS A 156 12.09 0.19 -1.69
N ALA A 157 11.53 0.08 -2.90
CA ALA A 157 11.93 -0.94 -3.84
C ALA A 157 13.41 -0.79 -4.23
N LYS A 158 14.17 -1.88 -4.17
CA LYS A 158 15.55 -1.95 -4.65
C LYS A 158 15.55 -2.58 -6.03
N SER A 159 16.20 -1.93 -6.99
CA SER A 159 16.35 -2.50 -8.32
C SER A 159 17.81 -2.73 -8.68
N PHE A 160 18.04 -3.85 -9.36
CA PHE A 160 19.32 -4.26 -9.89
C PHE A 160 19.19 -4.39 -11.40
N ASP A 161 20.17 -3.86 -12.11
CA ASP A 161 20.29 -4.12 -13.53
C ASP A 161 20.96 -5.48 -13.70
N CYS A 162 20.41 -6.22 -14.65
CA CYS A 162 21.01 -7.40 -15.25
C CYS A 162 21.79 -6.91 -16.49
#